data_AF-A0A938T2T3-F1
#
_entry.id   AF-A0A938T2T3-F1
#
_cell.length_a   1.000
_cell.length_b   1.000
_cell.length_c   1.000
_cell.angle_alpha   90.00
_cell.angle_beta   90.00
_cell.angle_gamma   90.00
#
_symmetry.space_group_name_H-M   'P 1'
#
loop_
_entity.id
_entity.type
_entity.pdbx_description
1 polymer ?
#
loop_
_entity_poly.entity_id
_entity_poly.type
_entity_poly.pdbx_seq_one_letter_code
_entity_poly.pdbx_strand_id
1 'polypeptide(L)'
;MKKNAEEFSINKRRAAKFVIAIGVISLFADMTYEGARSIVGPYLSLLGATATVVGIAAGFADYPLIAYHFEKVSLVRRDWIPLFYAIAMGVDGLAALVLGRIYDRKGMPIIIIAVLISVPFAPLVFLGGFKSAFLGAILWGIGMGAQESIFKAVVASMSPVERRGTAFGIFNMNFGIFWFVGSALMGFLYDVSISALVIFSILVQLLAVPFLIVVKRQHNVLAEK
;
A
#
# COMPACT_ATOMS: atom_id res chain seq x y z
N MET A 1 -46.46 -42.98 -1.59
CA MET A 1 -45.46 -42.18 -0.83
C MET A 1 -44.25 -41.92 -1.72
N LYS A 2 -44.20 -40.79 -2.43
CA LYS A 2 -43.02 -40.29 -3.14
C LYS A 2 -42.81 -38.86 -2.66
N LYS A 3 -41.82 -38.64 -1.79
CA LYS A 3 -41.35 -37.31 -1.38
C LYS A 3 -39.85 -37.25 -1.64
N ASN A 4 -39.45 -36.13 -2.24
CA ASN A 4 -38.11 -35.52 -2.19
C ASN A 4 -37.04 -36.12 -3.12
N ALA A 5 -37.11 -35.71 -4.39
CA ALA A 5 -35.92 -35.43 -5.19
C ALA A 5 -36.08 -34.00 -5.72
N GLU A 6 -35.88 -33.01 -4.86
CA GLU A 6 -35.67 -31.63 -5.32
C GLU A 6 -34.34 -31.61 -6.08
N GLU A 7 -34.45 -31.51 -7.38
CA GLU A 7 -33.37 -31.40 -8.33
C GLU A 7 -32.57 -30.14 -8.00
N PHE A 8 -31.40 -30.29 -7.41
CA PHE A 8 -30.48 -29.18 -7.12
C PHE A 8 -29.96 -28.66 -8.47
N SER A 9 -30.72 -27.78 -9.11
CA SER A 9 -30.37 -27.22 -10.42
C SER A 9 -29.17 -26.28 -10.25
N ILE A 10 -27.96 -26.84 -10.38
CA ILE A 10 -26.72 -26.07 -10.32
C ILE A 10 -26.78 -25.05 -11.46
N ASN A 11 -26.89 -23.78 -11.10
CA ASN A 11 -26.91 -22.69 -12.06
C ASN A 11 -25.54 -22.62 -12.74
N LYS A 12 -25.42 -23.26 -13.92
CA LYS A 12 -24.18 -23.46 -14.68
C LYS A 12 -23.40 -22.15 -14.88
N ARG A 13 -24.09 -21.01 -15.00
CA ARG A 13 -23.49 -19.68 -15.16
C ARG A 13 -22.87 -19.16 -13.86
N ARG A 14 -23.45 -19.46 -12.70
CA ARG A 14 -22.86 -19.17 -11.39
C ARG A 14 -21.70 -20.12 -11.07
N ALA A 15 -21.85 -21.41 -11.40
CA ALA A 15 -20.78 -22.40 -11.24
C ALA A 15 -19.55 -22.06 -12.10
N ALA A 16 -19.75 -21.68 -13.37
CA ALA A 16 -18.65 -21.26 -14.24
C ALA A 16 -17.94 -20.00 -13.71
N LYS A 17 -18.70 -18.99 -13.25
CA LYS A 17 -18.10 -17.79 -12.62
C LYS A 17 -17.31 -18.13 -11.35
N PHE A 18 -17.82 -19.07 -10.55
CA PHE A 18 -17.13 -19.54 -9.35
C PHE A 18 -15.85 -20.31 -9.68
N VAL A 19 -15.88 -21.23 -10.65
CA VAL A 19 -14.70 -22.00 -11.09
C VAL A 19 -13.64 -21.08 -11.70
N ILE A 20 -14.05 -20.08 -12.50
CA ILE A 20 -13.12 -19.09 -13.05
C ILE A 20 -12.53 -18.24 -11.93
N ALA A 21 -13.34 -17.78 -10.97
CA ALA A 21 -12.84 -16.99 -9.84
C ALA A 21 -11.84 -17.79 -8.99
N ILE A 22 -12.14 -19.05 -8.65
CA ILE A 22 -11.23 -19.95 -7.93
C ILE A 22 -9.99 -20.26 -8.78
N GLY A 23 -10.14 -20.47 -10.10
CA GLY A 23 -9.02 -20.73 -11.00
C GLY A 23 -8.05 -19.55 -11.12
N VAL A 24 -8.57 -18.31 -11.12
CA VAL A 24 -7.74 -17.11 -11.06
C VAL A 24 -7.02 -17.01 -9.71
N ILE A 25 -7.72 -17.27 -8.61
CA ILE A 25 -7.11 -17.30 -7.26
C ILE A 25 -6.00 -18.36 -7.17
N SER A 26 -6.25 -19.57 -7.68
CA SER A 26 -5.28 -20.67 -7.70
C SER A 26 -4.08 -20.39 -8.61
N LEU A 27 -4.30 -19.77 -9.78
CA LEU A 27 -3.22 -19.36 -10.67
C LEU A 27 -2.28 -18.36 -9.98
N PHE A 28 -2.84 -17.36 -9.31
CA PHE A 28 -2.05 -16.39 -8.55
C PHE A 28 -1.41 -17.01 -7.31
N ALA A 29 -2.09 -17.96 -6.64
CA ALA A 29 -1.53 -18.70 -5.52
C ALA A 29 -0.32 -19.54 -5.93
N ASP A 30 -0.40 -20.25 -7.06
CA ASP A 30 0.71 -21.06 -7.59
C ASP A 30 1.86 -20.19 -8.08
N MET A 31 1.58 -19.05 -8.72
CA MET A 31 2.61 -18.05 -9.07
C MET A 31 3.31 -17.50 -7.83
N THR A 32 2.56 -17.26 -6.75
CA THR A 32 3.11 -16.82 -5.45
C THR A 32 3.95 -17.92 -4.82
N TYR A 33 3.44 -19.15 -4.82
CA TYR A 33 4.04 -20.28 -4.15
C TYR A 33 5.32 -20.73 -4.84
N GLU A 34 5.28 -20.98 -6.15
CA GLU A 34 6.45 -21.39 -6.94
C GLU A 34 7.43 -20.23 -7.15
N GLY A 35 6.92 -18.99 -7.26
CA GLY A 35 7.72 -17.78 -7.24
C GLY A 35 8.51 -17.62 -5.94
N ALA A 36 7.88 -17.80 -4.78
CA ALA A 36 8.53 -17.72 -3.46
C ALA A 36 9.45 -18.90 -3.16
N ARG A 37 9.11 -20.11 -3.64
CA ARG A 37 9.86 -21.35 -3.38
C ARG A 37 11.23 -21.36 -4.02
N SER A 38 11.42 -20.68 -5.16
CA SER A 38 12.71 -20.58 -5.85
C SER A 38 13.78 -19.73 -5.11
N ILE A 39 13.43 -19.11 -3.98
CA ILE A 39 14.20 -18.00 -3.40
C ILE A 39 14.30 -18.05 -1.86
N VAL A 40 13.83 -19.12 -1.22
CA VAL A 40 13.64 -19.28 0.25
C VAL A 40 14.86 -18.93 1.12
N GLY A 41 16.09 -19.05 0.60
CA GLY A 41 17.32 -18.73 1.35
C GLY A 41 17.51 -17.23 1.66
N PRO A 42 17.69 -16.36 0.65
CA PRO A 42 17.74 -14.90 0.83
C PRO A 42 16.42 -14.26 1.29
N TYR A 43 15.32 -15.01 1.26
CA TYR A 43 13.96 -14.55 1.56
C TYR A 43 13.74 -14.16 3.03
N LEU A 44 14.41 -14.82 3.98
CA LEU A 44 14.20 -14.62 5.43
C LEU A 44 14.77 -13.29 5.96
N SER A 45 15.82 -12.75 5.34
CA SER A 45 16.35 -11.41 5.66
C SER A 45 15.58 -10.29 4.95
N LEU A 46 14.98 -10.58 3.79
CA LEU A 46 14.13 -9.64 3.05
C LEU A 46 12.70 -9.56 3.65
N LEU A 47 12.19 -10.66 4.23
CA LEU A 47 10.86 -10.78 4.82
C LEU A 47 10.56 -9.78 5.95
N GLY A 48 11.58 -9.46 6.78
CA GLY A 48 11.46 -8.41 7.79
C GLY A 48 11.30 -7.01 7.18
N ALA A 49 11.94 -6.77 6.03
CA ALA A 49 11.82 -5.53 5.27
C ALA A 49 10.50 -5.42 4.49
N THR A 50 9.97 -6.54 3.98
CA THR A 50 8.70 -6.55 3.25
C THR A 50 7.50 -6.32 4.16
N ALA A 51 7.45 -6.87 5.39
CA ALA A 51 6.34 -6.64 6.32
C ALA A 51 6.11 -5.15 6.64
N THR A 52 7.20 -4.38 6.64
CA THR A 52 7.21 -2.95 6.90
C THR A 52 6.62 -2.13 5.75
N VAL A 53 7.06 -2.42 4.53
CA VAL A 53 6.53 -1.84 3.29
C VAL A 53 5.05 -2.18 3.15
N VAL A 54 4.69 -3.41 3.51
CA VAL A 54 3.35 -3.95 3.50
C VAL A 54 2.39 -3.19 4.43
N GLY A 55 2.84 -2.87 5.65
CA GLY A 55 2.06 -2.04 6.57
C GLY A 55 1.79 -0.65 5.99
N ILE A 56 2.80 0.00 5.41
CA ILE A 56 2.66 1.35 4.87
C ILE A 56 1.73 1.36 3.65
N ALA A 57 1.85 0.38 2.76
CA ALA A 57 0.99 0.23 1.60
C ALA A 57 -0.48 -0.03 1.99
N ALA A 58 -0.73 -0.86 3.01
CA ALA A 58 -2.07 -1.15 3.49
C ALA A 58 -2.74 0.00 4.26
N GLY A 59 -1.93 0.90 4.83
CA GLY A 59 -2.38 2.05 5.63
C GLY A 59 -2.57 3.35 4.84
N PHE A 60 -2.29 3.35 3.54
CA PHE A 60 -2.52 4.49 2.65
C PHE A 60 -3.89 4.36 1.98
N ALA A 61 -4.70 5.42 2.06
CA ALA A 61 -5.94 5.48 1.31
C ALA A 61 -5.60 5.75 -0.16
N ASP A 62 -6.20 4.98 -1.06
CA ASP A 62 -6.08 5.19 -2.48
C ASP A 62 -6.79 6.49 -2.89
N TYR A 63 -6.23 7.17 -3.88
CA TYR A 63 -6.79 8.43 -4.33
C TYR A 63 -8.27 8.33 -4.79
N PRO A 64 -8.71 7.24 -5.46
CA PRO A 64 -10.13 7.05 -5.76
C PRO A 64 -11.05 7.12 -4.54
N LEU A 65 -10.67 6.55 -3.40
CA LEU A 65 -11.44 6.64 -2.15
C LEU A 65 -11.49 8.07 -1.61
N ILE A 66 -10.38 8.81 -1.70
CA ILE A 66 -10.31 10.23 -1.35
C ILE A 66 -11.22 11.07 -2.26
N ALA A 67 -11.15 10.84 -3.57
CA ALA A 67 -11.97 11.50 -4.58
C ALA A 67 -13.47 11.23 -4.37
N TYR A 68 -13.81 9.96 -4.11
CA TYR A 68 -15.18 9.57 -3.76
C TYR A 68 -15.68 10.30 -2.51
N HIS A 69 -14.83 10.45 -1.48
CA HIS A 69 -15.20 11.22 -0.31
C HIS A 69 -15.45 12.70 -0.63
N PHE A 70 -14.54 13.35 -1.36
CA PHE A 70 -14.71 14.76 -1.76
C PHE A 70 -16.01 15.01 -2.53
N GLU A 71 -16.40 14.07 -3.39
CA GLU A 71 -17.66 14.14 -4.11
C GLU A 71 -18.86 13.90 -3.18
N LYS A 72 -18.84 12.83 -2.38
CA LYS A 72 -19.97 12.42 -1.51
C LYS A 72 -20.35 13.50 -0.50
N VAL A 73 -19.37 14.14 0.13
CA VAL A 73 -19.61 15.22 1.10
C VAL A 73 -19.68 16.62 0.46
N SER A 74 -19.58 16.70 -0.88
CA SER A 74 -19.55 17.97 -1.62
C SER A 74 -18.51 18.96 -1.08
N LEU A 75 -17.38 18.43 -0.58
CA LEU A 75 -16.33 19.23 0.06
C LEU A 75 -15.58 20.09 -0.95
N VAL A 76 -15.47 19.57 -2.17
CA VAL A 76 -14.69 20.15 -3.27
C VAL A 76 -15.57 20.09 -4.52
N ARG A 77 -15.58 21.15 -5.33
CA ARG A 77 -16.30 21.15 -6.61
C ARG A 77 -15.70 20.06 -7.52
N ARG A 78 -16.52 19.34 -8.29
CA ARG A 78 -16.05 18.19 -9.11
C ARG A 78 -14.80 18.49 -9.95
N ASP A 79 -14.71 19.68 -10.55
CA ASP A 79 -13.55 20.08 -11.38
C ASP A 79 -12.24 20.20 -10.59
N TRP A 80 -12.32 20.44 -9.29
CA TRP A 80 -11.17 20.57 -8.41
C TRP A 80 -10.62 19.22 -7.94
N ILE A 81 -11.38 18.13 -8.05
CA ILE A 81 -10.91 16.80 -7.63
C ILE A 81 -9.68 16.39 -8.48
N PRO A 82 -9.70 16.42 -9.83
CA PRO A 82 -8.49 16.17 -10.61
C PRO A 82 -7.35 17.16 -10.33
N LEU A 83 -7.66 18.40 -9.96
CA LEU A 83 -6.64 19.39 -9.61
C LEU A 83 -5.92 19.04 -8.29
N PHE A 84 -6.66 18.57 -7.29
CA PHE A 84 -6.07 18.05 -6.05
C PHE A 84 -5.15 16.86 -6.34
N TYR A 85 -5.55 15.96 -7.25
CA TYR A 85 -4.72 14.84 -7.68
C TYR A 85 -3.43 15.32 -8.36
N ALA A 86 -3.55 16.26 -9.28
CA ALA A 86 -2.41 16.82 -10.01
C ALA A 86 -1.42 17.52 -9.06
N ILE A 87 -1.92 18.25 -8.06
CA ILE A 87 -1.09 18.88 -7.04
C ILE A 87 -0.40 17.81 -6.17
N ALA A 88 -1.15 16.81 -5.71
CA ALA A 88 -0.61 15.71 -4.93
C ALA A 88 0.50 14.97 -5.70
N MET A 89 0.30 14.71 -6.99
CA MET A 89 1.31 14.09 -7.88
C MET A 89 2.50 15.00 -8.18
N GLY A 90 2.29 16.31 -8.28
CA GLY A 90 3.40 17.28 -8.38
C GLY A 90 4.25 17.29 -7.10
N VAL A 91 3.60 17.24 -5.94
CA VAL A 91 4.28 17.13 -4.64
C VAL A 91 5.00 15.80 -4.50
N ASP A 92 4.38 14.70 -4.92
CA ASP A 92 4.99 13.37 -4.97
C ASP A 92 6.32 13.38 -5.75
N GLY A 93 6.32 13.91 -6.98
CA GLY A 93 7.54 14.00 -7.78
C GLY A 93 8.64 14.86 -7.12
N LEU A 94 8.26 16.01 -6.53
CA LEU A 94 9.22 16.85 -5.79
C LEU A 94 9.75 16.16 -4.54
N ALA A 95 8.87 15.51 -3.78
CA ALA A 95 9.21 14.77 -2.57
C ALA A 95 10.12 13.59 -2.90
N ALA A 96 9.84 12.84 -3.96
CA ALA A 96 10.68 11.75 -4.45
C ALA A 96 12.13 12.22 -4.73
N LEU A 97 12.28 13.37 -5.40
CA LEU A 97 13.61 13.94 -5.68
C LEU A 97 14.33 14.43 -4.41
N VAL A 98 13.62 15.11 -3.51
CA VAL A 98 14.21 15.68 -2.30
C VAL A 98 14.52 14.57 -1.29
N LEU A 99 13.52 13.77 -0.94
CA LEU A 99 13.64 12.70 0.04
C LEU A 99 14.58 11.60 -0.45
N GLY A 100 14.58 11.26 -1.74
CA GLY A 100 15.55 10.33 -2.34
C GLY A 100 16.99 10.81 -2.15
N ARG A 101 17.29 12.07 -2.50
CA ARG A 101 18.64 12.64 -2.30
C ARG A 101 19.06 12.69 -0.83
N ILE A 102 18.13 12.99 0.09
CA ILE A 102 18.44 13.01 1.53
C ILE A 102 18.64 11.58 2.05
N TYR A 103 17.86 10.61 1.55
CA TYR A 103 18.01 9.20 1.87
C TYR A 103 19.39 8.67 1.44
N ASP A 104 19.88 9.03 0.26
CA ASP A 104 21.21 8.61 -0.19
C ASP A 104 22.33 9.11 0.75
N ARG A 105 22.11 10.20 1.49
CA ARG A 105 23.08 10.78 2.45
C ARG A 105 22.89 10.32 3.89
N LYS A 106 21.64 10.15 4.34
CA LYS A 106 21.29 9.92 5.75
C LYS A 106 20.71 8.53 6.02
N GLY A 107 20.40 7.77 4.96
CA GLY A 107 19.90 6.40 5.01
C GLY A 107 18.47 6.25 5.55
N MET A 108 18.22 5.07 6.14
CA MET A 108 16.91 4.60 6.61
C MET A 108 16.07 5.55 7.49
N PRO A 109 16.64 6.43 8.36
CA PRO A 109 15.84 7.37 9.16
C PRO A 109 14.89 8.26 8.35
N ILE A 110 15.23 8.57 7.09
CA ILE A 110 14.41 9.42 6.22
C ILE A 110 13.08 8.77 5.89
N ILE A 111 13.03 7.44 5.79
CA ILE A 111 11.79 6.70 5.56
C ILE A 111 10.83 6.87 6.74
N ILE A 112 11.35 6.74 7.96
CA ILE A 112 10.55 6.91 9.18
C ILE A 112 9.98 8.32 9.24
N ILE A 113 10.81 9.33 8.96
CA ILE A 113 10.36 10.74 8.94
C ILE A 113 9.28 10.94 7.89
N ALA A 114 9.45 10.41 6.67
CA ALA A 114 8.47 10.56 5.60
C ALA A 114 7.13 9.92 5.96
N VAL A 115 7.14 8.71 6.56
CA VAL A 115 5.93 8.05 7.05
C VAL A 115 5.25 8.90 8.11
N LEU A 116 5.98 9.38 9.11
CA LEU A 116 5.43 10.20 10.19
C LEU A 116 4.84 11.52 9.69
N ILE A 117 5.47 12.16 8.69
CA ILE A 117 4.93 13.36 8.03
C ILE A 117 3.62 13.03 7.31
N SER A 118 3.50 11.83 6.75
CA SER A 118 2.31 11.42 6.02
C SER A 118 1.13 11.03 6.92
N VAL A 119 1.34 10.50 8.13
CA VAL A 119 0.27 10.09 9.08
C VAL A 119 -0.94 11.05 9.19
N PRO A 120 -0.75 12.38 9.36
CA PRO A 120 -1.88 13.31 9.44
C PRO A 120 -2.70 13.46 8.15
N PHE A 121 -2.32 12.87 7.01
CA PHE A 121 -3.08 13.02 5.76
C PHE A 121 -4.54 12.55 5.91
N ALA A 122 -4.78 11.38 6.52
CA ALA A 122 -6.10 10.78 6.63
C ALA A 122 -7.08 11.65 7.45
N PRO A 123 -6.76 12.09 8.68
CA PRO A 123 -7.68 12.97 9.41
C PRO A 123 -7.89 14.31 8.70
N LEU A 124 -6.88 14.85 8.03
CA LEU A 124 -6.99 16.12 7.30
C LEU A 124 -7.90 16.03 6.07
N VAL A 125 -7.85 14.90 5.35
CA VAL A 125 -8.65 14.63 4.15
C VAL A 125 -10.09 14.25 4.50
N PHE A 126 -10.30 13.37 5.48
CA PHE A 126 -11.60 12.73 5.72
C PHE A 126 -12.46 13.39 6.81
N LEU A 127 -11.86 14.15 7.73
CA LEU A 127 -12.59 14.78 8.86
C LEU A 127 -12.59 16.31 8.77
N GLY A 128 -11.85 16.87 7.81
CA GLY A 128 -11.62 18.30 7.72
C GLY A 128 -12.47 19.02 6.66
N GLY A 129 -12.24 20.32 6.52
CA GLY A 129 -12.80 21.15 5.44
C GLY A 129 -11.88 21.25 4.21
N PHE A 130 -12.19 22.15 3.28
CA PHE A 130 -11.42 22.35 2.04
C PHE A 130 -9.91 22.61 2.29
N LYS A 131 -9.57 23.51 3.22
CA LYS A 131 -8.18 23.88 3.52
C LYS A 131 -7.38 22.71 4.11
N SER A 132 -8.00 21.94 5.02
CA SER A 132 -7.35 20.76 5.59
C SER A 132 -7.24 19.64 4.56
N ALA A 133 -8.24 19.43 3.69
CA ALA A 133 -8.16 18.47 2.60
C ALA A 133 -7.01 18.81 1.64
N PHE A 134 -6.79 20.10 1.37
CA PHE A 134 -5.67 20.56 0.55
C PHE A 134 -4.31 20.24 1.19
N LEU A 135 -4.15 20.57 2.48
CA LEU A 135 -2.96 20.18 3.25
C LEU A 135 -2.78 18.66 3.30
N GLY A 136 -3.87 17.93 3.49
CA GLY A 136 -3.90 16.47 3.50
C GLY A 136 -3.45 15.87 2.17
N ALA A 137 -3.86 16.44 1.03
CA ALA A 137 -3.40 16.02 -0.29
C ALA A 137 -1.89 16.26 -0.51
N ILE A 138 -1.35 17.36 0.02
CA ILE A 138 0.10 17.62 0.01
C ILE A 138 0.83 16.55 0.86
N LEU A 139 0.37 16.28 2.08
CA LEU A 139 0.99 15.28 2.96
C LEU A 139 0.88 13.86 2.39
N TRP A 140 -0.24 13.54 1.73
CA TRP A 140 -0.41 12.30 0.98
C TRP A 140 0.61 12.20 -0.15
N GLY A 141 0.81 13.27 -0.94
CA GLY A 141 1.83 13.33 -1.99
C GLY A 141 3.25 13.14 -1.45
N ILE A 142 3.60 13.75 -0.31
CA ILE A 142 4.91 13.55 0.32
C ILE A 142 5.12 12.08 0.71
N GLY A 143 4.10 11.45 1.30
CA GLY A 143 4.17 10.04 1.68
C GLY A 143 4.28 9.10 0.48
N MET A 144 3.50 9.34 -0.58
CA MET A 144 3.62 8.62 -1.84
C MET A 144 5.01 8.78 -2.46
N GLY A 145 5.56 10.01 -2.46
CA GLY A 145 6.87 10.27 -3.06
C GLY A 145 7.98 9.49 -2.36
N ALA A 146 7.88 9.32 -1.05
CA ALA A 146 8.77 8.48 -0.27
C ALA A 146 8.59 6.98 -0.57
N GLN A 147 7.35 6.50 -0.71
CA GLN A 147 7.06 5.11 -1.06
C GLN A 147 7.55 4.76 -2.47
N GLU A 148 7.31 5.64 -3.44
CA GLU A 148 7.65 5.38 -4.84
C GLU A 148 9.15 5.44 -5.12
N SER A 149 9.90 6.26 -4.39
CA SER A 149 11.33 6.44 -4.58
C SER A 149 12.17 5.61 -3.61
N ILE A 150 12.01 5.83 -2.30
CA ILE A 150 12.93 5.29 -1.30
C ILE A 150 12.76 3.78 -1.14
N PHE A 151 11.53 3.24 -1.21
CA PHE A 151 11.35 1.78 -1.10
C PHE A 151 12.01 1.05 -2.27
N LYS A 152 11.94 1.59 -3.49
CA LYS A 152 12.64 1.01 -4.64
C LYS A 152 14.15 1.08 -4.46
N ALA A 153 14.67 2.15 -3.87
CA ALA A 153 16.09 2.27 -3.53
C ALA A 153 16.52 1.23 -2.48
N VAL A 154 15.72 0.99 -1.44
CA VAL A 154 15.96 -0.07 -0.43
C VAL A 154 15.96 -1.45 -1.07
N VAL A 155 14.98 -1.74 -1.93
CA VAL A 155 14.93 -3.03 -2.65
C VAL A 155 16.17 -3.21 -3.52
N ALA A 156 16.58 -2.18 -4.25
CA ALA A 156 17.76 -2.23 -5.09
C ALA A 156 19.06 -2.43 -4.29
N SER A 157 19.18 -1.83 -3.11
CA SER A 157 20.38 -1.95 -2.27
C SER A 157 20.49 -3.31 -1.56
N MET A 158 19.36 -3.93 -1.23
CA MET A 158 19.31 -5.25 -0.60
C MET A 158 19.40 -6.41 -1.59
N SER A 159 19.36 -6.14 -2.90
CA SER A 159 19.27 -7.17 -3.94
C SER A 159 20.58 -7.34 -4.71
N PRO A 160 21.07 -8.58 -4.87
CA PRO A 160 22.19 -8.89 -5.77
C PRO A 160 21.89 -8.41 -7.18
N VAL A 161 22.91 -7.89 -7.89
CA VAL A 161 22.77 -7.28 -9.22
C VAL A 161 22.10 -8.25 -10.21
N GLU A 162 22.42 -9.53 -10.09
CA GLU A 162 21.98 -10.63 -10.96
C GLU A 162 20.50 -10.98 -10.76
N ARG A 163 19.90 -10.63 -9.61
CA ARG A 163 18.52 -11.00 -9.24
C ARG A 163 17.61 -9.80 -8.94
N ARG A 164 18.03 -8.58 -9.27
CA ARG A 164 17.24 -7.35 -9.02
C ARG A 164 15.86 -7.40 -9.65
N GLY A 165 15.72 -7.94 -10.86
CA GLY A 165 14.43 -8.08 -11.53
C GLY A 165 13.43 -8.90 -10.71
N THR A 166 13.88 -10.05 -10.18
CA THR A 166 13.07 -10.90 -9.30
C THR A 166 12.71 -10.20 -7.99
N ALA A 167 13.66 -9.48 -7.38
CA ALA A 167 13.41 -8.75 -6.15
C ALA A 167 12.36 -7.64 -6.31
N PHE A 168 12.42 -6.87 -7.40
CA PHE A 168 11.39 -5.89 -7.75
C PHE A 168 10.04 -6.56 -8.06
N GLY A 169 10.04 -7.72 -8.72
CA GLY A 169 8.82 -8.49 -8.98
C GLY A 169 8.09 -8.88 -7.69
N ILE A 170 8.81 -9.46 -6.73
CA ILE A 170 8.28 -9.84 -5.41
C ILE A 170 7.80 -8.61 -4.64
N PHE A 171 8.61 -7.55 -4.63
CA PHE A 171 8.24 -6.31 -3.96
C PHE A 171 6.93 -5.74 -4.49
N ASN A 172 6.81 -5.57 -5.81
CA ASN A 172 5.61 -4.99 -6.44
C ASN A 172 4.38 -5.89 -6.26
N MET A 173 4.56 -7.21 -6.30
CA MET A 173 3.48 -8.16 -6.05
C MET A 173 2.94 -8.03 -4.63
N ASN A 174 3.82 -8.03 -3.63
CA ASN A 174 3.40 -7.84 -2.24
C ASN A 174 2.77 -6.47 -2.05
N PHE A 175 3.42 -5.40 -2.54
CA PHE A 175 2.87 -4.05 -2.48
C PHE A 175 1.45 -4.00 -3.06
N GLY A 176 1.22 -4.60 -4.24
CA GLY A 176 -0.10 -4.65 -4.87
C GLY A 176 -1.15 -5.42 -4.07
N ILE A 177 -0.81 -6.60 -3.52
CA ILE A 177 -1.75 -7.39 -2.70
C ILE A 177 -2.19 -6.60 -1.46
N PHE A 178 -1.23 -6.01 -0.75
CA PHE A 178 -1.53 -5.30 0.49
C PHE A 178 -2.17 -3.93 0.25
N TRP A 179 -1.80 -3.26 -0.83
CA TRP A 179 -2.51 -2.08 -1.32
C TRP A 179 -3.97 -2.43 -1.60
N PHE A 180 -4.23 -3.50 -2.35
CA PHE A 180 -5.58 -3.93 -2.67
C PHE A 180 -6.39 -4.28 -1.41
N VAL A 181 -5.83 -5.09 -0.51
CA VAL A 181 -6.50 -5.45 0.75
C VAL A 181 -6.74 -4.22 1.63
N GLY A 182 -5.75 -3.32 1.74
CA GLY A 182 -5.87 -2.07 2.47
C GLY A 182 -6.98 -1.18 1.93
N SER A 183 -6.99 -0.91 0.63
CA SER A 183 -8.02 -0.13 -0.04
C SER A 183 -9.41 -0.78 0.07
N ALA A 184 -9.52 -2.10 -0.08
CA ALA A 184 -10.79 -2.81 0.07
C ALA A 184 -11.33 -2.71 1.51
N LEU A 185 -10.46 -2.88 2.52
CA LEU A 185 -10.82 -2.70 3.92
C LEU A 185 -11.20 -1.26 4.23
N MET A 186 -10.44 -0.27 3.73
CA MET A 186 -10.77 1.14 3.91
C MET A 186 -12.09 1.51 3.23
N GLY A 187 -12.38 0.97 2.03
CA GLY A 187 -13.66 1.12 1.36
C GLY A 187 -14.81 0.56 2.20
N PHE A 188 -14.65 -0.63 2.78
CA PHE A 188 -15.63 -1.20 3.70
C PHE A 188 -15.79 -0.35 4.99
N LEU A 189 -14.68 0.08 5.59
CA LEU A 189 -14.69 0.94 6.78
C LEU A 189 -15.33 2.29 6.50
N TYR A 190 -15.22 2.82 5.28
CA TYR A 190 -15.85 4.06 4.86
C TYR A 190 -17.37 4.00 4.99
N ASP A 191 -17.98 2.88 4.62
CA ASP A 191 -19.43 2.68 4.73
C ASP A 191 -19.89 2.47 6.18
N VAL A 192 -19.03 1.92 7.04
CA VAL A 192 -19.31 1.73 8.47
C VAL A 192 -19.13 3.02 9.26
N SER A 193 -17.95 3.65 9.18
CA SER A 193 -17.61 4.88 9.87
C SER A 193 -16.32 5.50 9.33
N ILE A 194 -16.40 6.78 8.93
CA ILE A 194 -15.24 7.57 8.50
C ILE A 194 -14.17 7.63 9.61
N SER A 195 -14.58 7.74 10.87
CA SER A 195 -13.64 7.74 12.00
C SER A 195 -12.89 6.41 12.12
N ALA A 196 -13.56 5.27 11.88
CA ALA A 196 -12.92 3.96 11.91
C ALA A 196 -11.88 3.81 10.78
N LEU A 197 -12.18 4.30 9.58
CA LEU A 197 -11.22 4.38 8.47
C LEU A 197 -9.98 5.19 8.86
N VAL A 198 -10.18 6.39 9.42
CA VAL A 198 -9.07 7.28 9.82
C VAL A 198 -8.20 6.63 10.90
N ILE A 199 -8.83 6.03 11.92
CA ILE A 199 -8.13 5.30 12.98
C ILE A 199 -7.33 4.14 12.38
N PHE A 200 -7.94 3.35 11.49
CA PHE A 200 -7.26 2.25 10.80
C PHE A 200 -6.03 2.73 10.03
N SER A 201 -6.16 3.78 9.21
CA SER A 201 -5.05 4.34 8.44
C SER A 201 -3.90 4.82 9.35
N ILE A 202 -4.21 5.57 10.41
CA ILE A 202 -3.21 6.05 11.38
C ILE A 202 -2.52 4.88 12.07
N LEU A 203 -3.28 3.92 12.60
CA LEU A 203 -2.74 2.78 13.33
C LEU A 203 -1.82 1.94 12.44
N VAL A 204 -2.23 1.64 11.22
CA VAL A 204 -1.44 0.82 10.29
C VAL A 204 -0.15 1.54 9.88
N GLN A 205 -0.18 2.85 9.63
CA GLN A 205 1.04 3.62 9.35
C GLN A 205 1.98 3.71 10.55
N LEU A 206 1.45 3.91 11.76
CA LEU A 206 2.24 3.94 12.99
C LEU A 206 2.83 2.56 13.31
N LEU A 207 2.07 1.49 13.09
CA LEU A 207 2.54 0.11 13.27
C LEU A 207 3.72 -0.21 12.36
N ALA A 208 3.82 0.41 11.18
CA ALA A 208 4.97 0.24 10.31
C ALA A 208 6.27 0.86 10.85
N VAL A 209 6.21 1.86 11.74
CA VAL A 209 7.39 2.54 12.27
C VAL A 209 8.29 1.60 13.10
N PRO A 210 7.77 0.83 14.08
CA PRO A 210 8.55 -0.20 14.78
C PRO A 210 9.23 -1.19 13.84
N PHE A 211 8.54 -1.65 12.78
CA PHE A 211 9.13 -2.55 11.80
C PHE A 211 10.27 -1.87 11.01
N LEU A 212 10.13 -0.60 10.61
CA LEU A 212 11.20 0.17 9.96
C LEU A 212 12.46 0.27 10.83
N ILE A 213 12.28 0.40 12.15
CA ILE A 213 13.38 0.46 13.11
C ILE A 213 14.11 -0.89 13.19
N VAL A 214 13.38 -2.01 13.16
CA VAL A 214 13.96 -3.36 13.11
C VAL A 214 14.77 -3.56 11.82
N VAL A 215 14.22 -3.16 10.68
CA VAL A 215 14.91 -3.25 9.38
C VAL A 215 16.18 -2.40 9.36
N LYS A 216 16.13 -1.18 9.90
CA LYS A 216 17.31 -0.32 10.06
C LYS A 216 18.45 -1.04 10.80
N ARG A 217 18.12 -1.78 11.87
CA ARG A 217 19.13 -2.53 12.65
C ARG A 217 19.77 -3.64 11.82
N GLN A 218 19.02 -4.32 10.97
CA GLN A 218 19.55 -5.38 10.09
C GLN A 218 20.41 -4.81 8.96
N HIS A 219 20.04 -3.66 8.39
CA HIS A 219 20.81 -2.99 7.33
C HIS A 219 22.20 -2.55 7.81
N ASN A 220 22.30 -2.00 9.03
CA ASN A 220 23.60 -1.60 9.60
C ASN A 220 24.54 -2.81 9.83
N VAL A 221 24.01 -3.97 10.21
CA VAL A 221 24.81 -5.18 10.45
C VAL A 221 25.38 -5.77 9.16
N LEU A 222 24.72 -5.57 8.01
CA LEU A 222 25.20 -6.04 6.71
C LEU A 222 26.21 -5.08 6.07
N ALA A 223 26.18 -3.79 6.42
CA ALA A 223 27.13 -2.79 5.92
C ALA A 223 28.49 -2.80 6.65
N GLU A 224 28.59 -3.47 7.79
CA GLU A 224 29.82 -3.65 8.57
C GLU A 224 30.59 -4.95 8.25
N LYS A 225 30.08 -5.78 7.31
CA LYS A 225 30.78 -6.96 6.78
C LYS A 225 31.34 -6.68 5.39
#